data_AF-X1NCL6-F1
#
_entry.id   AF-X1NCL6-F1
#
_cell.length_a   1.000
_cell.length_b   1.000
_cell.length_c   1.000
_cell.angle_alpha   90.00
_cell.angle_beta   90.00
_cell.angle_gamma   90.00
#
_symmetry.space_group_name_H-M   'P 1'
#
loop_
_entity.id
_entity.type
_entity.pdbx_description
1 polymer ?
#
loop_
_entity_poly.entity_id
_entity_poly.type
_entity_poly.pdbx_seq_one_letter_code
_entity_poly.pdbx_strand_id
1 'polypeptide(L)'
;RSRPYAFDLKTGEQTKRFTGGAGGDYIALSDKEILHGINNSGEITGDNFLKVAFSGHRIITTDETYYIASDYQLTAINKANYDKIFQHRKYLKKELENITNELRDLFSKSKKLKGNKFHSINKQIEIKLDSTSIIGEKIQQLEGKEILWTQSIVRPYSMILTKHALIVGEEDRLGAYSIGDGKLIWNHQVEGCVYGLSVSRQKIFASTDKGYIYCFCPGEQHKTEIVHARGNLKSFKRDIFYVEAARQILEQINVKKGFCLVLDCNEGNLAYELAMQSEMNIIGVERNG
;
A
#
# COMPACT_ATOMS: atom_id res chain seq x y z
N ARG A 1 -11.50 6.57 -12.26
CA ARG A 1 -10.42 5.58 -12.05
C ARG A 1 -10.63 4.43 -13.04
N SER A 2 -9.59 4.05 -13.76
CA SER A 2 -9.64 3.00 -14.81
C SER A 2 -9.44 1.62 -14.20
N ARG A 3 -9.97 0.59 -14.87
CA ARG A 3 -9.66 -0.81 -14.54
C ARG A 3 -8.26 -1.15 -15.06
N PRO A 4 -7.54 -2.08 -14.42
CA PRO A 4 -6.25 -2.52 -14.91
C PRO A 4 -6.32 -3.06 -16.34
N TYR A 5 -5.19 -2.96 -17.02
CA TYR A 5 -4.93 -3.54 -18.32
C TYR A 5 -3.76 -4.51 -18.18
N ALA A 6 -3.79 -5.61 -18.91
CA ALA A 6 -2.62 -6.43 -19.16
C ALA A 6 -2.08 -6.11 -20.55
N PHE A 7 -0.76 -6.06 -20.65
CA PHE A 7 -0.04 -5.87 -21.89
C PHE A 7 0.89 -7.05 -22.10
N ASP A 8 1.07 -7.46 -23.35
CA ASP A 8 2.11 -8.41 -23.71
C ASP A 8 3.49 -7.78 -23.44
N LEU A 9 4.37 -8.51 -22.77
CA LEU A 9 5.67 -7.99 -22.38
C LEU A 9 6.61 -7.74 -23.58
N LYS A 10 6.42 -8.46 -24.69
CA LYS A 10 7.28 -8.37 -25.88
C LYS A 10 6.75 -7.35 -26.88
N THR A 11 5.44 -7.32 -27.11
CA THR A 11 4.83 -6.49 -28.16
C THR A 11 4.26 -5.18 -27.63
N GLY A 12 3.99 -5.10 -26.32
CA GLY A 12 3.30 -3.95 -25.71
C GLY A 12 1.81 -3.86 -26.07
N GLU A 13 1.28 -4.84 -26.82
CA GLU A 13 -0.13 -4.87 -27.17
C GLU A 13 -0.99 -5.19 -25.94
N GLN A 14 -2.14 -4.55 -25.85
CA GLN A 14 -3.09 -4.80 -24.77
C GLN A 14 -3.71 -6.19 -24.95
N THR A 15 -3.31 -7.15 -24.11
CA THR A 15 -3.79 -8.54 -24.18
C THR A 15 -5.10 -8.75 -23.43
N LYS A 16 -5.34 -7.98 -22.37
CA LYS A 16 -6.53 -8.14 -21.54
C LYS A 16 -6.95 -6.82 -20.92
N ARG A 17 -8.27 -6.62 -20.86
CA ARG A 17 -8.89 -5.65 -19.95
C ARG A 17 -9.59 -6.43 -18.85
N PHE A 18 -9.24 -6.15 -17.59
CA PHE A 18 -9.86 -6.88 -16.49
C PHE A 18 -11.32 -6.45 -16.31
N THR A 19 -12.20 -7.43 -16.06
CA THR A 19 -13.64 -7.28 -15.87
C THR A 19 -14.04 -7.75 -14.47
N GLY A 20 -15.13 -7.20 -13.91
CA GLY A 20 -15.50 -7.41 -12.51
C GLY A 20 -14.91 -6.33 -11.58
N GLY A 21 -15.63 -6.01 -10.50
CA GLY A 21 -15.28 -4.92 -9.59
C GLY A 21 -15.29 -3.52 -10.23
N ALA A 22 -15.17 -2.51 -9.38
CA ALA A 22 -14.90 -1.16 -9.83
C ALA A 22 -13.39 -0.98 -10.06
N GLY A 23 -12.94 -0.17 -11.04
CA GLY A 23 -11.51 0.05 -11.30
C GLY A 23 -10.86 1.00 -10.30
N GLY A 24 -9.74 0.64 -9.66
CA GLY A 24 -9.20 1.35 -8.49
C GLY A 24 -7.72 1.74 -8.56
N ASP A 25 -7.12 1.99 -7.39
CA ASP A 25 -5.79 2.54 -7.16
C ASP A 25 -4.75 1.53 -6.66
N TYR A 26 -5.12 0.25 -6.55
CA TYR A 26 -4.18 -0.83 -6.25
C TYR A 26 -4.36 -2.04 -7.16
N ILE A 27 -3.24 -2.74 -7.36
CA ILE A 27 -3.14 -4.03 -8.03
C ILE A 27 -2.23 -4.90 -7.16
N ALA A 28 -2.69 -6.09 -6.76
CA ALA A 28 -1.86 -7.10 -6.13
C ALA A 28 -1.80 -8.34 -7.02
N LEU A 29 -0.60 -8.87 -7.22
CA LEU A 29 -0.38 -10.08 -7.98
C LEU A 29 -0.21 -11.24 -6.99
N SER A 30 -1.02 -12.29 -7.15
CA SER A 30 -0.79 -13.58 -6.51
C SER A 30 -0.30 -14.58 -7.56
N ASP A 31 0.11 -15.76 -7.10
CA ASP A 31 0.57 -16.85 -7.97
C ASP A 31 -0.52 -17.33 -8.96
N LYS A 32 -1.80 -17.07 -8.68
CA LYS A 32 -2.95 -17.59 -9.44
C LYS A 32 -3.84 -16.51 -10.04
N GLU A 33 -3.82 -15.30 -9.49
CA GLU A 33 -4.76 -14.25 -9.85
C GLU A 33 -4.21 -12.84 -9.64
N ILE A 34 -4.81 -11.88 -10.35
CA ILE A 34 -4.58 -10.45 -10.18
C ILE A 34 -5.77 -9.87 -9.44
N LEU A 35 -5.50 -9.28 -8.28
CA LEU A 35 -6.48 -8.62 -7.43
C LEU A 35 -6.45 -7.12 -7.69
N HIS A 36 -7.62 -6.54 -7.97
CA HIS A 36 -7.79 -5.10 -8.15
C HIS A 36 -9.20 -4.66 -7.76
N GLY A 37 -9.40 -3.41 -7.34
CA GLY A 37 -10.74 -2.94 -7.00
C GLY A 37 -10.82 -1.51 -6.48
N ILE A 38 -12.03 -0.95 -6.43
CA ILE A 38 -12.39 0.21 -5.57
C ILE A 38 -13.16 -0.30 -4.36
N ASN A 39 -13.07 0.44 -3.25
CA ASN A 39 -13.90 0.31 -2.07
C ASN A 39 -15.37 0.03 -2.40
N ASN A 40 -15.81 -1.24 -2.24
CA ASN A 40 -17.05 -1.53 -1.52
C ASN A 40 -17.30 -3.02 -1.30
N SER A 41 -17.86 -3.30 -0.11
CA SER A 41 -18.65 -4.47 0.31
C SER A 41 -17.94 -5.75 0.81
N GLY A 42 -17.46 -5.71 2.06
CA GLY A 42 -17.26 -6.90 2.92
C GLY A 42 -16.05 -6.83 3.85
N GLU A 43 -16.26 -6.86 5.17
CA GLU A 43 -15.31 -6.52 6.26
C GLU A 43 -13.97 -7.27 6.39
N ILE A 44 -12.89 -6.49 6.53
CA ILE A 44 -11.61 -6.86 7.16
C ILE A 44 -11.37 -5.83 8.25
N THR A 45 -11.56 -6.08 9.55
CA THR A 45 -11.32 -5.03 10.58
C THR A 45 -10.39 -5.57 11.67
N GLY A 46 -9.56 -4.76 12.35
CA GLY A 46 -9.71 -3.32 12.62
C GLY A 46 -9.01 -2.32 11.69
N ASP A 47 -9.62 -1.66 10.70
CA ASP A 47 -11.04 -1.42 10.43
C ASP A 47 -11.31 -1.14 8.92
N ASN A 48 -11.36 -2.19 8.11
CA ASN A 48 -11.44 -2.32 6.64
C ASN A 48 -10.08 -2.40 5.93
N PHE A 49 -9.85 -3.48 5.17
CA PHE A 49 -8.78 -3.69 4.17
C PHE A 49 -8.61 -2.52 3.22
N LEU A 50 -9.69 -1.78 3.07
CA LEU A 50 -9.83 -0.60 2.26
C LEU A 50 -9.37 0.68 3.00
N LYS A 51 -9.31 0.71 4.33
CA LYS A 51 -8.44 1.67 5.03
C LYS A 51 -7.00 1.26 4.84
N VAL A 52 -6.67 -0.02 5.00
CA VAL A 52 -5.31 -0.53 4.84
C VAL A 52 -4.71 -0.13 3.49
N ALA A 53 -5.30 -0.53 2.36
CA ALA A 53 -4.79 -0.16 1.04
C ALA A 53 -4.79 1.36 0.76
N PHE A 54 -5.65 2.15 1.44
CA PHE A 54 -5.78 3.60 1.19
C PHE A 54 -5.00 4.51 2.17
N SER A 55 -4.57 4.04 3.35
CA SER A 55 -3.72 4.81 4.26
C SER A 55 -2.23 4.67 3.96
N GLY A 56 -1.86 4.29 2.73
CA GLY A 56 -0.46 4.11 2.32
C GLY A 56 0.12 2.75 2.67
N HIS A 57 -0.73 1.73 2.89
CA HIS A 57 -0.29 0.41 3.35
C HIS A 57 -0.11 -0.55 2.16
N ARG A 58 0.98 -1.31 2.20
CA ARG A 58 1.39 -2.23 1.11
C ARG A 58 0.85 -3.61 1.38
N ILE A 59 0.51 -4.34 0.32
CA ILE A 59 0.11 -5.74 0.42
C ILE A 59 0.91 -6.61 -0.54
N ILE A 60 1.38 -7.76 -0.05
CA ILE A 60 1.89 -8.85 -0.86
C ILE A 60 1.02 -10.07 -0.54
N THR A 61 0.70 -10.84 -1.58
CA THR A 61 -0.20 -11.98 -1.48
C THR A 61 0.50 -13.22 -2.04
N THR A 62 0.42 -14.32 -1.29
CA THR A 62 0.88 -15.66 -1.70
C THR A 62 -0.33 -16.58 -1.80
N ASP A 63 -0.14 -17.86 -2.14
CA ASP A 63 -1.23 -18.84 -2.09
C ASP A 63 -1.91 -18.95 -0.72
N GLU A 64 -1.16 -18.81 0.39
CA GLU A 64 -1.68 -19.09 1.74
C GLU A 64 -1.81 -17.87 2.64
N THR A 65 -1.04 -16.80 2.37
CA THR A 65 -0.86 -15.69 3.30
C THR A 65 -0.99 -14.33 2.62
N TYR A 66 -1.67 -13.39 3.28
CA TYR A 66 -1.56 -11.96 3.02
C TYR A 66 -0.50 -11.34 3.94
N TYR A 67 0.47 -10.63 3.38
CA TYR A 67 1.42 -9.79 4.12
C TYR A 67 1.04 -8.33 3.91
N ILE A 68 0.75 -7.64 4.99
CA ILE A 68 0.24 -6.28 5.00
C ILE A 68 1.20 -5.40 5.80
N ALA A 69 1.55 -4.23 5.27
CA ALA A 69 2.41 -3.26 5.94
C ALA A 69 1.69 -1.93 6.09
N SER A 70 1.24 -1.61 7.30
CA SER A 70 0.72 -0.31 7.70
C SER A 70 1.82 0.67 8.10
N ASP A 71 1.45 1.92 8.38
CA ASP A 71 2.37 2.93 8.88
C ASP A 71 3.03 2.53 10.20
N TYR A 72 2.41 1.62 10.95
CA TYR A 72 2.86 1.26 12.30
C TYR A 72 3.02 -0.24 12.55
N GLN A 73 2.62 -1.08 11.60
CA GLN A 73 2.54 -2.53 11.81
C GLN A 73 2.67 -3.33 10.51
N LEU A 74 3.49 -4.37 10.54
CA LEU A 74 3.46 -5.49 9.60
C LEU A 74 2.53 -6.58 10.16
N THR A 75 1.72 -7.17 9.31
CA THR A 75 0.75 -8.21 9.67
C THR A 75 0.77 -9.32 8.63
N ALA A 76 0.87 -10.57 9.08
CA ALA A 76 0.61 -11.74 8.26
C ALA A 76 -0.74 -12.37 8.61
N ILE A 77 -1.54 -12.67 7.59
CA ILE A 77 -2.89 -13.21 7.73
C ILE A 77 -3.00 -14.49 6.92
N ASN A 78 -3.45 -15.58 7.55
CA ASN A 78 -3.74 -16.82 6.85
C ASN A 78 -5.05 -16.71 6.06
N LYS A 79 -5.01 -16.94 4.75
CA LYS A 79 -6.16 -16.79 3.86
C LYS A 79 -7.31 -17.73 4.19
N ALA A 80 -7.00 -19.02 4.41
CA ALA A 80 -8.02 -20.02 4.68
C ALA A 80 -8.76 -19.75 5.99
N ASN A 81 -8.05 -19.30 7.03
CA ASN A 81 -8.65 -18.90 8.29
C ASN A 81 -9.44 -17.60 8.13
N TYR A 82 -8.87 -16.62 7.42
CA TYR A 82 -9.53 -15.36 7.11
C TYR A 82 -10.90 -15.59 6.44
N ASP A 83 -10.97 -16.41 5.39
CA ASP A 83 -12.23 -16.66 4.68
C ASP A 83 -13.28 -17.33 5.58
N LYS A 84 -12.87 -18.32 6.39
CA LYS A 84 -13.77 -18.98 7.34
C LYS A 84 -14.29 -18.00 8.40
N ILE A 85 -13.40 -17.20 8.97
CA ILE A 85 -13.72 -16.21 9.99
C ILE A 85 -14.61 -15.12 9.41
N PHE A 86 -14.33 -14.67 8.20
CA PHE A 86 -15.11 -13.69 7.48
C PHE A 86 -16.56 -14.16 7.29
N GLN A 87 -16.76 -15.37 6.78
CA GLN A 87 -18.11 -15.92 6.59
C GLN A 87 -18.84 -16.08 7.94
N HIS A 88 -18.12 -16.51 8.99
CA HIS A 88 -18.72 -16.67 10.31
C HIS A 88 -19.12 -15.32 10.93
N ARG A 89 -18.26 -14.30 10.88
CA ARG A 89 -18.59 -12.93 11.33
C ARG A 89 -19.78 -12.38 10.55
N LYS A 90 -19.80 -12.54 9.22
CA LYS A 90 -20.90 -12.11 8.35
C LYS A 90 -22.22 -12.76 8.76
N TYR A 91 -22.21 -14.06 9.04
CA TYR A 91 -23.38 -14.78 9.54
C TYR A 91 -23.87 -14.22 10.88
N LEU A 92 -22.98 -14.09 11.87
CA LEU A 92 -23.32 -13.59 13.21
C LEU A 92 -23.85 -12.14 13.17
N LYS A 93 -23.27 -11.28 12.32
CA LYS A 93 -23.77 -9.90 12.13
C LYS A 93 -25.18 -9.87 11.55
N LYS A 94 -25.48 -10.76 10.61
CA LYS A 94 -26.84 -10.90 10.07
C LYS A 94 -27.83 -11.40 11.13
N GLU A 95 -27.43 -12.35 11.98
CA GLU A 95 -28.26 -12.77 13.12
C GLU A 95 -28.50 -11.63 14.10
N LEU A 96 -27.46 -10.86 14.43
CA LEU A 96 -27.55 -9.70 15.31
C LEU A 96 -28.51 -8.63 14.75
N GLU A 97 -28.44 -8.37 13.45
CA GLU A 97 -29.34 -7.45 12.75
C GLU A 97 -30.80 -7.92 12.85
N ASN A 98 -31.06 -9.21 12.62
CA ASN A 98 -32.40 -9.79 12.75
C ASN A 98 -32.94 -9.64 14.18
N ILE A 99 -32.15 -9.98 15.20
CA ILE A 99 -32.58 -9.83 16.61
C ILE A 99 -32.82 -8.37 16.97
N THR A 100 -31.99 -7.45 16.45
CA THR A 100 -32.16 -6.01 16.67
C THR A 100 -33.48 -5.52 16.09
N ASN A 101 -33.86 -5.99 14.90
CA ASN A 101 -35.16 -5.69 14.29
C ASN A 101 -36.33 -6.28 15.11
N GLU A 102 -36.23 -7.54 15.56
CA GLU A 102 -37.24 -8.15 16.43
C GLU A 102 -37.40 -7.40 17.77
N LEU A 103 -36.29 -6.98 18.39
CA LEU A 103 -36.29 -6.18 19.62
C LEU A 103 -37.05 -4.87 19.40
N ARG A 104 -36.79 -4.17 18.28
CA ARG A 104 -37.52 -2.94 17.94
C ARG A 104 -39.02 -3.15 17.88
N ASP A 105 -39.46 -4.26 17.27
CA ASP A 105 -40.88 -4.61 17.20
C ASP A 105 -41.47 -4.96 18.58
N LEU A 106 -40.76 -5.73 19.40
CA LEU A 106 -41.17 -6.08 20.75
C LEU A 106 -41.31 -4.84 21.66
N PHE A 107 -40.34 -3.91 21.59
CA PHE A 107 -40.41 -2.63 22.29
C PHE A 107 -41.59 -1.77 21.82
N SER A 108 -41.93 -1.80 20.52
CA SER A 108 -43.10 -1.07 20.02
C SER A 108 -44.42 -1.64 20.54
N LYS A 109 -44.50 -2.97 20.66
CA LYS A 109 -45.67 -3.70 21.19
C LYS A 109 -45.82 -3.52 22.70
N SER A 110 -44.71 -3.55 23.46
CA SER A 110 -44.75 -3.45 24.92
C SER A 110 -45.35 -2.13 25.41
N LYS A 111 -45.11 -1.01 24.70
CA LYS A 111 -45.70 0.31 24.99
C LYS A 111 -47.24 0.32 25.00
N LYS A 112 -47.90 -0.61 24.31
CA LYS A 112 -49.36 -0.66 24.17
C LYS A 112 -50.03 -1.69 25.09
N LEU A 113 -49.26 -2.51 25.81
CA LEU A 113 -49.76 -3.62 26.61
C LEU A 113 -49.73 -3.31 28.11
N LYS A 114 -50.59 -3.99 28.88
CA LYS A 114 -50.63 -3.92 30.36
C LYS A 114 -50.85 -5.31 30.97
N GLY A 115 -50.58 -5.45 32.27
CA GLY A 115 -50.82 -6.69 33.03
C GLY A 115 -50.02 -7.88 32.51
N ASN A 116 -50.59 -9.08 32.54
CA ASN A 116 -49.89 -10.33 32.19
C ASN A 116 -49.28 -10.33 30.78
N LYS A 117 -49.93 -9.66 29.81
CA LYS A 117 -49.40 -9.55 28.44
C LYS A 117 -48.14 -8.67 28.35
N PHE A 118 -48.03 -7.66 29.21
CA PHE A 118 -46.82 -6.85 29.33
C PHE A 118 -45.69 -7.64 30.00
N HIS A 119 -46.00 -8.43 31.03
CA HIS A 119 -45.00 -9.30 31.65
C HIS A 119 -44.43 -10.33 30.67
N SER A 120 -45.28 -10.98 29.87
CA SER A 120 -44.82 -11.95 28.87
C SER A 120 -43.94 -11.33 27.78
N ILE A 121 -44.22 -10.10 27.35
CA ILE A 121 -43.41 -9.45 26.29
C ILE A 121 -42.08 -8.94 26.83
N ASN A 122 -42.03 -8.44 28.07
CA ASN A 122 -40.77 -8.05 28.69
C ASN A 122 -39.84 -9.24 28.90
N LYS A 123 -40.38 -10.40 29.26
CA LYS A 123 -39.58 -11.64 29.33
C LYS A 123 -38.97 -12.01 27.97
N GLN A 124 -39.68 -11.80 26.87
CA GLN A 124 -39.14 -12.02 25.52
C GLN A 124 -38.05 -10.99 25.17
N ILE A 125 -38.23 -9.73 25.55
CA ILE A 125 -37.22 -8.68 25.37
C ILE A 125 -35.93 -9.05 26.10
N GLU A 126 -36.02 -9.46 27.37
CA GLU A 126 -34.88 -9.87 28.18
C GLU A 126 -34.09 -11.02 27.52
N ILE A 127 -34.77 -12.09 27.11
CA ILE A 127 -34.15 -13.22 26.40
C ILE A 127 -33.42 -12.77 25.11
N LYS A 128 -34.01 -11.82 24.37
CA LYS A 128 -33.41 -11.32 23.13
C LYS A 128 -32.22 -10.41 23.40
N LEU A 129 -32.25 -9.59 24.46
CA LEU A 129 -31.10 -8.81 24.91
C LEU A 129 -29.94 -9.73 25.31
N ASP A 130 -30.20 -10.80 26.07
CA ASP A 130 -29.19 -11.80 26.40
C ASP A 130 -28.59 -12.43 25.14
N SER A 131 -29.43 -12.76 24.15
CA SER A 131 -29.00 -13.29 22.86
C SER A 131 -28.10 -12.32 22.10
N THR A 132 -28.37 -11.01 22.15
CA THR A 132 -27.48 -10.00 21.53
C THR A 132 -26.12 -9.95 22.20
N SER A 133 -26.06 -10.06 23.54
CA SER A 133 -24.79 -10.11 24.28
C SER A 133 -23.96 -11.33 23.87
N ILE A 134 -24.59 -12.51 23.84
CA ILE A 134 -23.94 -13.77 23.44
C ILE A 134 -23.38 -13.69 22.01
N ILE A 135 -24.12 -13.12 21.06
CA ILE A 135 -23.63 -12.97 19.68
C ILE A 135 -22.48 -11.96 19.63
N GLY A 136 -22.56 -10.86 20.39
CA GLY A 136 -21.48 -9.89 20.54
C GLY A 136 -20.18 -10.54 21.01
N GLU A 137 -20.26 -11.36 22.06
CA GLU A 137 -19.13 -12.13 22.58
C GLU A 137 -18.57 -13.11 21.54
N LYS A 138 -19.43 -13.82 20.80
CA LYS A 138 -18.98 -14.72 19.71
C LYS A 138 -18.22 -13.95 18.62
N ILE A 139 -18.68 -12.77 18.24
CA ILE A 139 -17.98 -11.93 17.26
C ILE A 139 -16.62 -11.49 17.81
N GLN A 140 -16.56 -11.04 19.06
CA GLN A 140 -15.31 -10.64 19.71
C GLN A 140 -14.31 -11.82 19.79
N GLN A 141 -14.79 -13.03 20.10
CA GLN A 141 -13.97 -14.24 20.11
C GLN A 141 -13.40 -14.63 18.75
N LEU A 142 -13.88 -14.05 17.65
CA LEU A 142 -13.34 -14.28 16.31
C LEU A 142 -12.22 -13.31 15.94
N GLU A 143 -12.02 -12.24 16.71
CA GLU A 143 -11.05 -11.19 16.41
C GLU A 143 -9.61 -11.74 16.47
N GLY A 144 -8.82 -11.41 15.45
CA GLY A 144 -7.40 -11.78 15.38
C GLY A 144 -7.10 -13.26 15.11
N LYS A 145 -8.10 -14.14 15.02
CA LYS A 145 -7.87 -15.59 14.77
C LYS A 145 -7.31 -15.89 13.37
N GLU A 146 -7.42 -14.95 12.45
CA GLU A 146 -6.85 -15.00 11.11
C GLU A 146 -5.37 -14.57 11.08
N ILE A 147 -4.91 -13.88 12.13
CA ILE A 147 -3.58 -13.28 12.21
C ILE A 147 -2.57 -14.36 12.61
N LEU A 148 -1.55 -14.54 11.77
CA LEU A 148 -0.42 -15.40 12.06
C LEU A 148 0.58 -14.71 13.00
N TRP A 149 0.90 -13.46 12.69
CA TRP A 149 1.78 -12.61 13.49
C TRP A 149 1.58 -11.14 13.16
N THR A 150 1.98 -10.29 14.09
CA THR A 150 2.14 -8.84 13.90
C THR A 150 3.51 -8.40 14.36
N GLN A 151 4.04 -7.36 13.74
CA GLN A 151 5.31 -6.74 14.10
C GLN A 151 5.18 -5.23 13.98
N SER A 152 5.49 -4.49 15.04
CA SER A 152 5.50 -3.02 14.96
C SER A 152 6.62 -2.54 14.05
N ILE A 153 6.33 -1.55 13.23
CA ILE A 153 7.25 -0.89 12.31
C ILE A 153 6.91 0.61 12.26
N VAL A 154 7.74 1.45 11.64
CA VAL A 154 7.42 2.87 11.46
C VAL A 154 7.59 3.23 9.99
N ARG A 155 6.50 3.70 9.37
CA ARG A 155 6.44 4.22 7.99
C ARG A 155 7.22 3.35 6.98
N PRO A 156 6.79 2.11 6.71
CA PRO A 156 7.38 1.34 5.63
C PRO A 156 7.12 2.06 4.28
N TYR A 157 8.15 2.17 3.44
CA TYR A 157 8.11 2.84 2.12
C TYR A 157 8.09 1.87 0.94
N SER A 158 8.56 0.64 1.12
CA SER A 158 8.51 -0.41 0.10
C SER A 158 8.56 -1.79 0.76
N MET A 159 8.08 -2.81 0.06
CA MET A 159 8.05 -4.17 0.57
C MET A 159 8.23 -5.18 -0.56
N ILE A 160 9.04 -6.21 -0.34
CA ILE A 160 9.19 -7.35 -1.25
C ILE A 160 9.31 -8.65 -0.46
N LEU A 161 8.68 -9.71 -0.94
CA LEU A 161 8.71 -11.02 -0.30
C LEU A 161 9.81 -11.89 -0.91
N THR A 162 10.52 -12.61 -0.06
CA THR A 162 11.46 -13.67 -0.44
C THR A 162 11.01 -14.99 0.17
N LYS A 163 11.74 -16.08 -0.12
CA LYS A 163 11.43 -17.41 0.41
C LYS A 163 11.35 -17.47 1.94
N HIS A 164 12.12 -16.65 2.64
CA HIS A 164 12.26 -16.73 4.11
C HIS A 164 12.00 -15.42 4.84
N ALA A 165 11.98 -14.30 4.11
CA ALA A 165 11.88 -12.98 4.71
C ALA A 165 10.99 -12.04 3.90
N LEU A 166 10.25 -11.21 4.62
CA LEU A 166 9.64 -10.00 4.13
C LEU A 166 10.66 -8.87 4.26
N ILE A 167 11.15 -8.37 3.13
CA ILE A 167 12.09 -7.25 3.09
C ILE A 167 11.29 -5.96 3.01
N VAL A 168 11.60 -5.01 3.87
CA VAL A 168 10.89 -3.74 4.01
C VAL A 168 11.87 -2.59 3.94
N GLY A 169 11.62 -1.67 3.02
CA GLY A 169 12.32 -0.40 2.94
C GLY A 169 11.67 0.61 3.88
N GLU A 170 12.49 1.29 4.68
CA GLU A 170 12.08 2.27 5.70
C GLU A 170 12.84 3.59 5.49
N GLU A 171 12.65 4.56 6.39
CA GLU A 171 13.49 5.76 6.47
C GLU A 171 14.87 5.35 7.00
N ASP A 172 15.91 5.64 6.23
CA ASP A 172 17.32 5.37 6.56
C ASP A 172 17.65 3.90 6.89
N ARG A 173 16.76 2.98 6.56
CA ARG A 173 16.92 1.56 6.91
C ARG A 173 16.28 0.62 5.88
N LEU A 174 16.93 -0.52 5.71
CA LEU A 174 16.36 -1.72 5.12
C LEU A 174 16.23 -2.80 6.19
N GLY A 175 15.03 -3.36 6.38
CA GLY A 175 14.76 -4.44 7.34
C GLY A 175 14.34 -5.73 6.66
N ALA A 176 14.72 -6.87 7.23
CA ALA A 176 14.26 -8.19 6.83
C ALA A 176 13.55 -8.86 8.01
N TYR A 177 12.29 -9.21 7.82
CA TYR A 177 11.42 -9.80 8.84
C TYR A 177 11.10 -11.24 8.46
N SER A 178 11.24 -12.17 9.41
CA SER A 178 10.90 -13.58 9.24
C SER A 178 9.45 -13.74 8.81
N ILE A 179 9.21 -14.52 7.76
CA ILE A 179 7.84 -14.81 7.31
C ILE A 179 7.08 -15.72 8.28
N GLY A 180 7.78 -16.44 9.15
CA GLY A 180 7.19 -17.42 10.05
C GLY A 180 6.62 -16.80 11.32
N ASP A 181 7.29 -15.80 11.88
CA ASP A 181 6.93 -15.19 13.17
C ASP A 181 7.02 -13.66 13.19
N GLY A 182 7.32 -13.02 12.06
CA GLY A 182 7.35 -11.56 11.93
C GLY A 182 8.59 -10.88 12.52
N LYS A 183 9.48 -11.62 13.17
CA LYS A 183 10.64 -11.02 13.87
C LYS A 183 11.65 -10.44 12.89
N LEU A 184 12.26 -9.32 13.27
CA LEU A 184 13.40 -8.75 12.55
C LEU A 184 14.59 -9.72 12.63
N ILE A 185 15.03 -10.24 11.49
CA ILE A 185 16.16 -11.20 11.38
C ILE A 185 17.43 -10.54 10.84
N TRP A 186 17.29 -9.43 10.12
CA TRP A 186 18.42 -8.66 9.60
C TRP A 186 17.99 -7.22 9.33
N ASN A 187 18.92 -6.26 9.44
CA ASN A 187 18.71 -4.90 8.97
C ASN A 187 20.03 -4.26 8.55
N HIS A 188 19.95 -3.18 7.77
CA HIS A 188 21.09 -2.37 7.38
C HIS A 188 20.69 -0.89 7.23
N GLN A 189 21.57 0.01 7.66
CA GLN A 189 21.38 1.45 7.49
C GLN A 189 21.60 1.86 6.03
N VAL A 190 20.78 2.76 5.53
CA VAL A 190 20.91 3.35 4.19
C VAL A 190 20.68 4.85 4.31
N GLU A 191 21.03 5.60 3.29
CA GLU A 191 20.79 7.05 3.25
C GLU A 191 19.51 7.35 2.46
N GLY A 192 18.50 7.89 3.15
CA GLY A 192 17.21 8.27 2.59
C GLY A 192 16.11 7.23 2.77
N CYS A 193 14.93 7.56 2.24
CA CYS A 193 13.76 6.68 2.26
C CYS A 193 13.84 5.65 1.14
N VAL A 194 13.69 4.36 1.46
CA VAL A 194 13.77 3.26 0.47
C VAL A 194 12.43 3.05 -0.25
N TYR A 195 12.30 3.59 -1.46
CA TYR A 195 11.06 3.51 -2.25
C TYR A 195 11.00 2.35 -3.25
N GLY A 196 12.16 1.84 -3.69
CA GLY A 196 12.23 0.76 -4.67
C GLY A 196 13.00 -0.43 -4.15
N LEU A 197 12.45 -1.63 -4.35
CA LEU A 197 13.08 -2.90 -3.99
C LEU A 197 13.01 -3.88 -5.16
N SER A 198 14.09 -4.61 -5.38
CA SER A 198 14.10 -5.77 -6.26
C SER A 198 15.03 -6.85 -5.73
N VAL A 199 14.74 -8.10 -6.09
CA VAL A 199 15.54 -9.27 -5.68
C VAL A 199 15.95 -10.04 -6.93
N SER A 200 17.24 -10.34 -7.05
CA SER A 200 17.77 -11.15 -8.15
C SER A 200 19.02 -11.89 -7.73
N ARG A 201 19.11 -13.19 -8.06
CA ARG A 201 20.29 -14.04 -7.77
C ARG A 201 20.80 -13.91 -6.32
N GLN A 202 19.89 -13.99 -5.35
CA GLN A 202 20.16 -13.84 -3.90
C GLN A 202 20.66 -12.44 -3.47
N LYS A 203 20.53 -11.44 -4.33
CA LYS A 203 20.86 -10.05 -4.01
C LYS A 203 19.59 -9.24 -3.84
N ILE A 204 19.65 -8.25 -2.96
CA ILE A 204 18.60 -7.23 -2.80
C ILE A 204 19.15 -5.93 -3.34
N PHE A 205 18.37 -5.26 -4.17
CA PHE A 205 18.67 -3.91 -4.64
C PHE A 205 17.65 -2.95 -4.04
N ALA A 206 18.12 -1.84 -3.50
CA ALA A 206 17.27 -0.83 -2.87
C ALA A 206 17.59 0.56 -3.43
N SER A 207 16.58 1.26 -3.93
CA SER A 207 16.73 2.65 -4.40
C SER A 207 16.13 3.62 -3.39
N THR A 208 16.84 4.72 -3.11
CA THR A 208 16.38 5.75 -2.16
C THR A 208 16.00 7.05 -2.85
N ASP A 209 15.27 7.92 -2.14
CA ASP A 209 14.93 9.28 -2.59
C ASP A 209 16.13 10.23 -2.71
N LYS A 210 17.30 9.82 -2.21
CA LYS A 210 18.58 10.52 -2.41
C LYS A 210 19.29 10.12 -3.69
N GLY A 211 18.70 9.22 -4.49
CA GLY A 211 19.27 8.75 -5.76
C GLY A 211 20.31 7.63 -5.60
N TYR A 212 20.48 7.07 -4.39
CA TYR A 212 21.34 5.91 -4.20
C TYR A 212 20.67 4.63 -4.66
N ILE A 213 21.49 3.70 -5.18
CA ILE A 213 21.11 2.31 -5.44
C ILE A 213 22.05 1.42 -4.62
N TYR A 214 21.54 0.84 -3.55
CA TYR A 214 22.25 -0.12 -2.71
C TYR A 214 22.13 -1.53 -3.31
N CYS A 215 23.18 -2.33 -3.16
CA CYS A 215 23.18 -3.75 -3.50
C CYS A 215 23.65 -4.56 -2.28
N PHE A 216 22.79 -5.44 -1.78
CA PHE A 216 23.08 -6.32 -0.66
C PHE A 216 23.27 -7.75 -1.18
N CYS A 217 24.39 -8.38 -0.80
CA CYS A 217 24.75 -9.73 -1.19
C CYS A 217 25.11 -10.56 0.07
N PRO A 218 24.93 -11.88 0.05
CA PRO A 218 25.47 -12.77 1.09
C PRO A 218 27.01 -12.76 1.05
N GLY A 219 27.67 -12.73 2.21
CA GLY A 219 29.14 -12.82 2.32
C GLY A 219 29.78 -11.62 3.01
N GLU A 220 31.10 -11.53 2.95
CA GLU A 220 31.86 -10.44 3.56
C GLU A 220 31.55 -9.09 2.89
N GLN A 221 31.54 -8.05 3.72
CA GLN A 221 31.31 -6.68 3.32
C GLN A 221 32.47 -6.20 2.44
N HIS A 222 32.29 -6.25 1.13
CA HIS A 222 33.18 -5.54 0.21
C HIS A 222 33.09 -4.04 0.50
N LYS A 223 34.21 -3.32 0.38
CA LYS A 223 34.22 -1.85 0.47
C LYS A 223 33.11 -1.31 -0.42
N THR A 224 32.23 -0.47 0.12
CA THR A 224 31.15 0.16 -0.64
C THR A 224 31.78 1.02 -1.73
N GLU A 225 31.89 0.50 -2.94
CA GLU A 225 32.29 1.29 -4.10
C GLU A 225 31.07 2.05 -4.58
N ILE A 226 31.07 3.37 -4.37
CA ILE A 226 30.11 4.25 -5.01
C ILE A 226 30.48 4.30 -6.49
N VAL A 227 29.88 3.40 -7.27
CA VAL A 227 29.95 3.45 -8.72
C VAL A 227 28.98 4.54 -9.16
N HIS A 228 29.50 5.77 -9.29
CA HIS A 228 28.77 6.78 -10.03
C HIS A 228 28.58 6.26 -11.44
N ALA A 229 27.32 6.14 -11.88
CA ALA A 229 27.03 6.00 -13.30
C ALA A 229 27.59 7.26 -13.97
N ARG A 230 28.83 7.16 -14.48
CA ARG A 230 29.34 8.12 -15.45
C ARG A 230 28.52 7.88 -16.70
N GLY A 231 27.34 8.49 -16.76
CA GLY A 231 26.73 8.75 -18.03
C GLY A 231 27.78 9.48 -18.85
N ASN A 232 28.12 8.93 -20.02
CA ASN A 232 28.58 9.77 -21.12
C ASN A 232 27.40 10.70 -21.46
N LEU A 233 27.13 11.67 -20.59
CA LEU A 233 26.32 12.81 -20.92
C LEU A 233 27.05 13.41 -22.13
N LYS A 234 26.41 13.42 -23.29
CA LYS A 234 26.85 14.29 -24.37
C LYS A 234 27.12 15.64 -23.72
N SER A 235 28.33 16.15 -23.86
CA SER A 235 28.63 17.49 -23.35
C SER A 235 27.64 18.44 -24.04
N PHE A 236 26.73 19.02 -23.28
CA PHE A 236 25.94 20.13 -23.77
C PHE A 236 26.93 21.22 -24.15
N LYS A 237 26.95 21.59 -25.44
CA LYS A 237 27.73 22.75 -25.86
C LYS A 237 27.06 23.96 -25.23
N ARG A 238 27.76 24.63 -24.31
CA ARG A 238 27.26 25.86 -23.72
C ARG A 238 27.15 26.92 -24.80
N ASP A 239 25.93 27.18 -25.23
CA ASP A 239 25.59 28.25 -26.14
C ASP A 239 25.15 29.47 -25.30
N ILE A 240 25.83 30.60 -25.54
CA ILE A 240 25.63 31.86 -24.83
C ILE A 240 24.18 32.30 -24.87
N PHE A 241 23.47 32.03 -25.97
CA PHE A 241 22.06 32.38 -26.11
C PHE A 241 21.21 31.74 -24.99
N TYR A 242 21.40 30.45 -24.72
CA TYR A 242 20.63 29.76 -23.68
C TYR A 242 21.09 30.11 -22.26
N VAL A 243 22.38 30.43 -22.08
CA VAL A 243 22.91 30.91 -20.79
C VAL A 243 22.24 32.23 -20.40
N GLU A 244 22.17 33.19 -21.33
CA GLU A 244 21.55 34.49 -21.08
C GLU A 244 20.04 34.39 -20.92
N ALA A 245 19.37 33.58 -21.74
CA ALA A 245 17.94 33.33 -21.62
C ALA A 245 17.58 32.75 -20.24
N ALA A 246 18.33 31.75 -19.76
CA ALA A 246 18.13 31.18 -18.43
C ALA A 246 18.31 32.24 -17.33
N ARG A 247 19.37 33.06 -17.40
CA ARG A 247 19.60 34.15 -16.43
C ARG A 247 18.43 35.13 -16.39
N GLN A 248 17.96 35.59 -17.55
CA GLN A 248 16.86 36.55 -17.63
C GLN A 248 15.55 35.98 -17.07
N ILE A 249 15.24 34.70 -17.37
CA ILE A 249 14.07 34.01 -16.82
C ILE A 249 14.17 33.95 -15.29
N LEU A 250 15.34 33.56 -14.76
CA LEU A 250 15.56 33.43 -13.32
C LEU A 250 15.52 34.79 -12.59
N GLU A 251 15.94 35.88 -13.24
CA GLU A 251 15.84 37.24 -12.69
C GLU A 251 14.39 37.75 -12.62
N GLN A 252 13.53 37.32 -13.56
CA GLN A 252 12.13 37.74 -13.61
C GLN A 252 11.23 36.97 -12.63
N ILE A 253 11.68 35.81 -12.15
CA ILE A 253 10.90 34.98 -11.22
C ILE A 253 11.45 35.10 -9.79
N ASN A 254 10.57 35.30 -8.82
CA ASN A 254 10.96 35.39 -7.40
C ASN A 254 11.05 33.99 -6.73
N VAL A 255 11.34 32.94 -7.50
CA VAL A 255 11.33 31.55 -7.05
C VAL A 255 12.66 30.90 -7.39
N LYS A 256 13.38 30.43 -6.36
CA LYS A 256 14.71 29.83 -6.50
C LYS A 256 14.72 28.30 -6.31
N LYS A 257 13.62 27.74 -5.81
CA LYS A 257 13.39 26.30 -5.55
C LYS A 257 11.98 25.91 -5.97
N GLY A 258 11.82 24.72 -6.52
CA GLY A 258 10.52 24.22 -6.98
C GLY A 258 10.64 23.41 -8.26
N PHE A 259 9.57 23.36 -9.05
CA PHE A 259 9.54 22.71 -10.36
C PHE A 259 9.42 23.77 -11.46
N CYS A 260 10.21 23.61 -12.52
CA CYS A 260 10.11 24.43 -13.73
C CYS A 260 9.78 23.51 -14.91
N LEU A 261 8.67 23.81 -15.60
CA LEU A 261 8.25 23.09 -16.79
C LEU A 261 8.77 23.84 -18.02
N VAL A 262 9.64 23.20 -18.80
CA VAL A 262 10.11 23.71 -20.08
C VAL A 262 9.34 22.98 -21.17
N LEU A 263 8.53 23.72 -21.93
CA LEU A 263 7.80 23.19 -23.07
C LEU A 263 8.64 23.35 -24.34
N ASP A 264 8.50 22.40 -25.27
CA ASP A 264 9.20 22.39 -26.56
C ASP A 264 10.73 22.50 -26.38
N CYS A 265 11.26 21.57 -25.57
CA CYS A 265 12.65 21.59 -25.10
C CYS A 265 13.70 21.43 -26.19
N ASN A 266 13.32 20.94 -27.37
CA ASN A 266 14.20 20.58 -28.47
C ASN A 266 15.38 19.71 -27.97
N GLU A 267 16.61 20.18 -28.18
CA GLU A 267 17.84 19.49 -27.73
C GLU A 267 18.09 19.61 -26.21
N GLY A 268 17.28 20.39 -25.49
CA GLY A 268 17.35 20.53 -24.03
C GLY A 268 18.33 21.60 -23.53
N ASN A 269 18.92 22.42 -24.40
CA ASN A 269 19.94 23.42 -24.03
C ASN A 269 19.43 24.45 -22.99
N LEU A 270 18.19 24.93 -23.14
CA LEU A 270 17.59 25.85 -22.16
C LEU A 270 17.31 25.17 -20.82
N ALA A 271 16.77 23.95 -20.86
CA ALA A 271 16.49 23.16 -19.67
C ALA A 271 17.77 22.85 -18.87
N TYR A 272 18.87 22.56 -19.58
CA TYR A 272 20.19 22.37 -18.99
C TYR A 272 20.69 23.65 -18.28
N GLU A 273 20.65 24.81 -18.94
CA GLU A 273 21.13 26.05 -18.32
C GLU A 273 20.24 26.51 -17.14
N LEU A 274 18.92 26.28 -17.21
CA LEU A 274 18.02 26.51 -16.07
C LEU A 274 18.35 25.60 -14.87
N ALA A 275 18.68 24.32 -15.12
CA ALA A 275 19.10 23.39 -14.07
C ALA A 275 20.45 23.77 -13.46
N MET A 276 21.38 24.27 -14.27
CA MET A 276 22.72 24.68 -13.82
C MET A 276 22.73 25.98 -13.03
N GLN A 277 21.75 26.86 -13.26
CA GLN A 277 21.69 28.21 -12.66
C GLN A 277 20.66 28.34 -11.53
N SER A 278 19.95 27.27 -11.17
CA SER A 278 18.91 27.30 -10.13
C SER A 278 18.89 26.01 -9.29
N GLU A 279 18.15 26.03 -8.18
CA GLU A 279 17.87 24.83 -7.36
C GLU A 279 16.49 24.22 -7.73
N MET A 280 16.02 24.41 -8.97
CA MET A 280 14.74 23.88 -9.44
C MET A 280 14.89 22.51 -10.09
N ASN A 281 13.88 21.66 -9.90
CA ASN A 281 13.70 20.44 -10.67
C ASN A 281 13.13 20.79 -12.05
N ILE A 282 13.94 20.64 -13.10
CA ILE A 282 13.54 20.98 -14.46
C ILE A 282 12.88 19.78 -15.13
N ILE A 283 11.64 19.96 -15.57
CA ILE A 283 10.89 18.97 -16.33
C ILE A 283 10.80 19.47 -17.76
N GLY A 284 11.55 18.82 -18.65
CA GLY A 284 11.45 19.09 -20.08
C GLY A 284 10.34 18.26 -20.72
N VAL A 285 9.46 18.89 -21.49
CA VAL A 285 8.44 18.24 -22.28
C VAL A 285 8.67 18.57 -23.75
N GLU A 286 8.77 17.53 -24.57
CA GLU A 286 8.83 17.63 -26.03
C GLU A 286 7.66 16.86 -26.63
N ARG A 287 7.01 17.44 -27.64
CA ARG A 287 5.95 16.72 -28.37
C ARG A 287 6.63 15.84 -29.41
N ASN A 288 6.68 14.53 -29.13
CA ASN A 288 7.04 13.45 -30.06
C ASN A 288 7.97 13.87 -31.22
N GLY A 289 9.28 13.66 -31.04
CA GLY A 289 10.21 13.57 -32.17
C GLY A 289 9.91 12.36 -33.06
#